data_AF-A0A8J5FC48-F1
#
_entry.id   AF-A0A8J5FC48-F1
#
_cell.length_a   1.000
_cell.length_b   1.000
_cell.length_c   1.000
_cell.angle_alpha   90.00
_cell.angle_beta   90.00
_cell.angle_gamma   90.00
#
_symmetry.space_group_name_H-M   'P 1'
#
loop_
_entity.id
_entity.type
_entity.pdbx_description
1 polymer ?
#
loop_
_entity_poly.entity_id
_entity_poly.type
_entity_poly.pdbx_seq_one_letter_code
_entity_poly.pdbx_strand_id
1 'polypeptide(L)'
;MAGVVDDRLHYSIFDSRKGDAHMSRGQLIEKKIDILESLAGKVSNRRSRRWLNDCLLIELVPRLDAEEIRGLFAPPPWGDKKPLSAFSMTNVKEWDIFRNIDMDVEADQVKWAIIKETKQINDIMHMHVQASITKSTNSSIDGRVYVNSDKVVVLNAWRRVDRRTRQAMRHKFLPQLIQGFEEHIRAFISDGGEGVLVLHVQDPFHRLLLHGVCEFYNLTSITVSKMMEAKLSKMTRITKKPGGSETLPNITLAQFLHMAKEGTL
;
A
#
# COMPACT_ATOMS: atom_id res chain seq x y z
N MET A 1 10.54 25.72 -35.25
CA MET A 1 9.62 25.30 -36.32
C MET A 1 8.98 23.99 -35.89
N ALA A 2 7.74 24.08 -35.42
CA ALA A 2 6.90 22.93 -35.12
C ALA A 2 6.20 22.49 -36.41
N GLY A 3 6.01 21.18 -36.58
CA GLY A 3 5.05 20.62 -37.53
C GLY A 3 5.63 20.10 -38.84
N VAL A 4 6.31 18.95 -38.78
CA VAL A 4 6.06 17.81 -39.69
C VAL A 4 6.41 16.56 -38.87
N VAL A 5 5.52 16.15 -37.96
CA VAL A 5 5.58 14.76 -37.48
C VAL A 5 5.08 13.94 -38.66
N ASP A 6 6.01 13.26 -39.31
CA ASP A 6 5.80 12.52 -40.55
C ASP A 6 4.62 11.55 -40.38
N ASP A 7 3.48 11.90 -40.98
CA ASP A 7 2.22 11.17 -40.97
C ASP A 7 2.45 9.71 -41.40
N ARG A 8 3.54 9.45 -42.15
CA ARG A 8 4.01 8.12 -42.60
C ARG A 8 4.32 7.13 -41.48
N LEU A 9 4.60 7.57 -40.26
CA LEU A 9 4.94 6.67 -39.15
C LEU A 9 3.70 6.07 -38.45
N HIS A 10 2.51 6.64 -38.67
CA HIS A 10 1.31 6.23 -37.94
C HIS A 10 0.38 5.31 -38.75
N TYR A 11 0.72 5.03 -40.01
CA TYR A 11 -0.05 4.13 -40.88
C TYR A 11 0.36 2.67 -40.65
N SER A 12 -0.64 1.84 -40.34
CA SER A 12 -0.49 0.39 -40.32
C SER A 12 -0.29 -0.13 -41.74
N ILE A 13 0.59 -1.12 -41.95
CA ILE A 13 0.72 -1.85 -43.23
C ILE A 13 -0.64 -2.43 -43.68
N PHE A 14 -1.59 -2.58 -42.75
CA PHE A 14 -2.94 -3.10 -42.99
C PHE A 14 -3.96 -2.03 -43.41
N ASP A 15 -3.68 -0.74 -43.25
CA ASP A 15 -4.57 0.34 -43.68
C ASP A 15 -4.24 0.70 -45.14
N SER A 16 -4.83 -0.05 -46.07
CA SER A 16 -4.57 0.09 -47.51
C SER A 16 -4.82 1.53 -48.00
N ARG A 17 -3.75 2.21 -48.43
CA ARG A 17 -3.91 3.35 -49.33
C ARG A 17 -4.34 2.82 -50.70
N LYS A 18 -5.29 3.54 -51.29
CA LYS A 18 -5.83 3.34 -52.65
C LYS A 18 -4.69 3.54 -53.67
N GLY A 19 -3.82 2.52 -53.82
CA GLY A 19 -2.59 2.58 -54.63
C GLY A 19 -1.62 1.42 -54.39
N ASP A 20 -1.66 0.72 -53.25
CA ASP A 20 -0.72 -0.35 -52.89
C ASP A 20 -1.16 -1.77 -53.31
N ALA A 21 -2.14 -1.88 -54.22
CA ALA A 21 -2.79 -3.13 -54.60
C ALA A 21 -1.88 -4.18 -55.32
N HIS A 22 -0.58 -3.91 -55.47
CA HIS A 22 0.35 -4.77 -56.23
C HIS A 22 1.63 -5.15 -55.46
N MET A 23 1.79 -4.74 -54.20
CA MET A 23 2.95 -5.09 -53.38
C MET A 23 2.62 -6.28 -52.47
N SER A 24 3.47 -7.30 -52.46
CA SER A 24 3.35 -8.40 -51.51
C SER A 24 3.62 -7.89 -50.08
N ARG A 25 3.06 -8.56 -49.06
CA ARG A 25 3.28 -8.19 -47.64
C ARG A 25 4.77 -8.06 -47.30
N GLY A 26 5.60 -8.96 -47.83
CA GLY A 26 7.05 -8.91 -47.64
C GLY A 26 7.66 -7.62 -48.19
N GLN A 27 7.24 -7.18 -49.37
CA GLN A 27 7.71 -5.94 -49.99
C GLN A 27 7.28 -4.67 -49.22
N LEU A 28 6.11 -4.71 -48.56
CA LEU A 28 5.65 -3.62 -47.70
C LEU A 28 6.46 -3.55 -46.39
N ILE A 29 6.83 -4.70 -45.83
CA ILE A 29 7.68 -4.81 -44.64
C ILE A 29 9.09 -4.29 -44.96
N GLU A 30 9.71 -4.74 -46.05
CA GLU A 30 11.05 -4.29 -46.47
C GLU A 30 11.08 -2.77 -46.68
N LYS A 31 10.11 -2.21 -47.42
CA LYS A 31 9.99 -0.75 -47.59
C LYS A 31 9.86 0.00 -46.26
N LYS A 32 9.17 -0.56 -45.27
CA LYS A 32 9.00 0.07 -43.96
C LYS A 32 10.26 -0.05 -43.09
N ILE A 33 10.97 -1.17 -43.17
CA ILE A 33 12.29 -1.35 -42.56
C ILE A 33 13.27 -0.31 -43.13
N ASP A 34 13.35 -0.16 -44.45
CA ASP A 34 14.23 0.82 -45.11
C ASP A 34 13.95 2.27 -44.64
N ILE A 35 12.66 2.64 -44.53
CA ILE A 35 12.25 3.95 -44.01
C ILE A 35 12.71 4.11 -42.55
N LEU A 36 12.52 3.10 -41.71
CA LEU A 36 12.89 3.15 -40.29
C LEU A 36 14.40 3.13 -40.07
N GLU A 37 15.17 2.40 -40.87
CA GLU A 37 16.63 2.43 -40.85
C GLU A 37 17.17 3.80 -41.27
N SER A 38 16.57 4.44 -42.27
CA SER A 38 16.90 5.81 -42.66
C SER A 38 16.64 6.84 -41.55
N LEU A 39 15.70 6.53 -40.65
CA LEU A 39 15.34 7.35 -39.49
C LEU A 39 16.10 6.97 -38.22
N ALA A 40 16.64 5.74 -38.11
CA ALA A 40 17.30 5.24 -36.90
C ALA A 40 18.49 6.11 -36.47
N GLY A 41 19.19 6.75 -37.42
CA GLY A 41 20.24 7.74 -37.13
C GLY A 41 19.74 9.07 -36.55
N LYS A 42 18.44 9.38 -36.68
CA LYS A 42 17.78 10.59 -36.16
C LYS A 42 17.05 10.34 -34.83
N VAL A 43 16.77 9.09 -34.46
CA VAL A 43 16.07 8.75 -33.21
C VAL A 43 17.08 8.58 -32.06
N SER A 44 17.52 9.68 -31.46
CA SER A 44 18.52 9.68 -30.38
C SER A 44 18.02 9.07 -29.05
N ASN A 45 16.69 9.01 -28.85
CA ASN A 45 16.10 8.59 -27.58
C ASN A 45 15.91 7.06 -27.49
N ARG A 46 16.45 6.44 -26.42
CA ARG A 46 16.29 5.00 -26.12
C ARG A 46 14.82 4.58 -26.01
N ARG A 47 13.93 5.45 -25.50
CA ARG A 47 12.49 5.15 -25.39
C ARG A 47 11.83 5.06 -26.76
N SER A 48 12.15 5.98 -27.65
CA SER A 48 11.64 6.00 -29.03
C SER A 48 12.17 4.82 -29.85
N ARG A 49 13.44 4.44 -29.67
CA ARG A 49 14.00 3.23 -30.31
C ARG A 49 13.30 1.94 -29.86
N ARG A 50 12.97 1.80 -28.57
CA ARG A 50 12.20 0.64 -28.08
C ARG A 50 10.80 0.61 -28.68
N TRP A 51 10.09 1.73 -28.64
CA TRP A 51 8.73 1.81 -29.19
C TRP A 51 8.67 1.47 -30.68
N LEU A 52 9.62 1.96 -31.48
CA LEU A 52 9.73 1.59 -32.90
C LEU A 52 10.02 0.10 -33.09
N ASN A 53 10.88 -0.50 -32.26
CA ASN A 53 11.18 -1.93 -32.30
C ASN A 53 9.92 -2.77 -31.97
N ASP A 54 9.17 -2.37 -30.94
CA ASP A 54 7.91 -3.05 -30.57
C ASP A 54 6.88 -2.96 -31.71
N CYS A 55 6.73 -1.80 -32.35
CA CYS A 55 5.85 -1.64 -33.51
C CYS A 55 6.27 -2.53 -34.69
N LEU A 56 7.58 -2.60 -34.98
CA LEU A 56 8.11 -3.47 -36.03
C LEU A 56 7.88 -4.95 -35.74
N LEU A 57 8.12 -5.38 -34.50
CA LEU A 57 7.88 -6.77 -34.10
C LEU A 57 6.40 -7.15 -34.25
N ILE A 58 5.48 -6.27 -33.90
CA ILE A 58 4.03 -6.49 -34.09
C ILE A 58 3.67 -6.62 -35.57
N GLU A 59 4.32 -5.86 -36.46
CA GLU A 59 4.05 -5.89 -37.90
C GLU A 59 4.66 -7.08 -38.63
N LEU A 60 5.82 -7.56 -38.16
CA LEU A 60 6.46 -8.77 -38.67
C LEU A 60 5.64 -10.03 -38.37
N VAL A 61 4.89 -10.04 -37.26
CA VAL A 61 4.05 -11.18 -36.88
C VAL A 61 2.82 -11.25 -37.81
N PRO A 62 2.57 -12.38 -38.49
CA PRO A 62 1.33 -12.61 -39.22
C PRO A 62 0.12 -12.44 -38.29
N ARG A 63 -0.96 -11.82 -38.78
CA ARG A 63 -2.21 -11.81 -38.02
C ARG A 63 -2.70 -13.26 -38.01
N LEU A 64 -2.66 -13.88 -36.84
CA LEU A 64 -3.11 -15.24 -36.65
C LEU A 64 -4.62 -15.30 -36.94
N ASP A 65 -5.05 -16.30 -37.69
CA ASP A 65 -6.48 -16.56 -37.88
C ASP A 65 -7.12 -17.02 -36.57
N ALA A 66 -8.44 -16.87 -36.43
CA ALA A 66 -9.16 -17.27 -35.22
C ALA A 66 -8.90 -18.74 -34.84
N GLU A 67 -8.67 -19.60 -35.82
CA GLU A 67 -8.33 -21.02 -35.64
C GLU A 67 -6.88 -21.23 -35.17
N GLU A 68 -5.94 -20.44 -35.66
CA GLU A 68 -4.53 -20.47 -35.24
C GLU A 68 -4.36 -19.86 -33.84
N ILE A 69 -5.08 -18.78 -33.54
CA ILE A 69 -5.19 -18.21 -32.19
C ILE A 69 -5.78 -19.25 -31.24
N ARG A 70 -6.84 -19.96 -31.66
CA ARG A 70 -7.39 -21.08 -30.89
C ARG A 70 -6.38 -22.19 -30.68
N GLY A 71 -5.54 -22.51 -31.66
CA GLY A 71 -4.47 -23.52 -31.52
C GLY A 71 -3.35 -23.14 -30.56
N LEU A 72 -3.02 -21.85 -30.46
CA LEU A 72 -2.01 -21.32 -29.53
C LEU A 72 -2.49 -21.25 -28.08
N PHE A 73 -3.80 -21.04 -27.89
CA PHE A 73 -4.44 -20.96 -26.58
C PHE A 73 -5.26 -22.20 -26.23
N ALA A 74 -5.33 -23.21 -27.09
CA ALA A 74 -5.95 -24.50 -26.79
C ALA A 74 -5.02 -25.25 -25.86
N PRO A 75 -5.41 -25.48 -24.60
CA PRO A 75 -4.59 -26.31 -23.76
C PRO A 75 -5.26 -27.70 -23.62
N PRO A 76 -4.48 -28.77 -23.48
CA PRO A 76 -4.97 -29.97 -22.79
C PRO A 76 -5.57 -29.56 -21.43
N PRO A 77 -6.66 -30.10 -20.85
CA PRO A 77 -7.89 -30.73 -21.32
C PRO A 77 -9.11 -29.84 -20.96
N TRP A 78 -9.24 -28.65 -21.57
CA TRP A 78 -10.30 -27.70 -21.20
C TRP A 78 -11.32 -27.44 -22.32
N GLY A 79 -11.26 -28.20 -23.41
CA GLY A 79 -12.21 -28.12 -24.53
C GLY A 79 -13.43 -29.03 -24.41
N ASP A 80 -13.37 -30.11 -23.61
CA ASP A 80 -14.52 -30.99 -23.40
C ASP A 80 -15.38 -30.51 -22.23
N LYS A 81 -16.71 -30.61 -22.38
CA LYS A 81 -17.64 -30.39 -21.26
C LYS A 81 -17.31 -31.40 -20.17
N LYS A 82 -16.64 -30.95 -19.10
CA LYS A 82 -16.37 -31.80 -17.94
C LYS A 82 -17.70 -32.39 -17.44
N PRO A 83 -17.77 -33.70 -17.16
CA PRO A 83 -18.90 -34.23 -16.41
C PRO A 83 -18.98 -33.47 -15.09
N LEU A 84 -20.18 -33.09 -14.69
CA LEU A 84 -20.41 -32.40 -13.43
C LEU A 84 -19.81 -33.27 -12.31
N SER A 85 -18.91 -32.69 -11.52
CA SER A 85 -18.31 -33.37 -10.36
C SER A 85 -19.44 -33.78 -9.41
N ALA A 86 -19.25 -34.89 -8.68
CA ALA A 86 -20.18 -35.28 -7.60
C ALA A 86 -20.40 -34.12 -6.60
N PHE A 87 -19.40 -33.25 -6.42
CA PHE A 87 -19.48 -32.02 -5.64
C PHE A 87 -20.41 -30.96 -6.27
N SER A 88 -20.45 -30.87 -7.60
CA SER A 88 -21.34 -29.96 -8.34
C SER A 88 -22.78 -30.44 -8.39
N MET A 89 -23.06 -31.69 -8.03
CA MET A 89 -24.43 -32.23 -7.95
C MET A 89 -25.08 -31.96 -6.59
N THR A 90 -24.29 -31.76 -5.54
CA THR A 90 -24.80 -31.45 -4.21
C THR A 90 -24.82 -29.93 -3.99
N ASN A 91 -26.01 -29.39 -3.73
CA ASN A 91 -26.23 -28.03 -3.23
C ASN A 91 -25.79 -26.87 -4.16
N VAL A 92 -25.97 -27.00 -5.48
CA VAL A 92 -25.75 -25.90 -6.45
C VAL A 92 -26.40 -24.58 -6.01
N LYS A 93 -27.60 -24.63 -5.42
CA LYS A 93 -28.34 -23.45 -4.94
C LYS A 93 -27.75 -22.77 -3.70
N GLU A 94 -27.14 -23.53 -2.78
CA GLU A 94 -26.46 -22.93 -1.61
C GLU A 94 -25.10 -22.35 -2.00
N TRP A 95 -24.41 -23.00 -2.94
CA TRP A 95 -23.12 -22.52 -3.45
C TRP A 95 -23.25 -21.33 -4.41
N ASP A 96 -24.39 -21.13 -5.08
CA ASP A 96 -24.64 -19.95 -5.92
C ASP A 96 -24.59 -18.64 -5.13
N ILE A 97 -24.87 -18.69 -3.81
CA ILE A 97 -24.72 -17.54 -2.91
C ILE A 97 -23.26 -17.08 -2.87
N PHE A 98 -22.30 -18.01 -3.01
CA PHE A 98 -20.86 -17.74 -3.04
C PHE A 98 -20.31 -17.41 -4.44
N ARG A 99 -21.05 -17.71 -5.52
CA ARG A 99 -20.57 -17.44 -6.89
C ARG A 99 -20.67 -15.98 -7.32
N ASN A 100 -21.55 -15.22 -6.66
CA ASN A 100 -21.80 -13.81 -6.93
C ASN A 100 -21.36 -12.90 -5.78
N ILE A 101 -20.51 -13.37 -4.86
CA ILE A 101 -19.94 -12.49 -3.86
C ILE A 101 -18.78 -11.75 -4.54
N ASP A 102 -18.99 -10.46 -4.76
CA ASP A 102 -17.95 -9.55 -5.21
C ASP A 102 -16.70 -9.71 -4.32
N MET A 103 -15.51 -9.75 -4.90
CA MET A 103 -14.25 -9.98 -4.16
C MET A 103 -14.08 -8.99 -3.00
N ASP A 104 -14.62 -7.77 -3.17
CA ASP A 104 -14.64 -6.74 -2.14
C ASP A 104 -15.64 -7.05 -1.01
N VAL A 105 -16.77 -7.69 -1.33
CA VAL A 105 -17.76 -8.18 -0.35
C VAL A 105 -17.23 -9.43 0.37
N GLU A 106 -16.49 -10.32 -0.30
CA GLU A 106 -15.78 -11.43 0.36
C GLU A 106 -14.73 -10.91 1.34
N ALA A 107 -13.92 -9.93 0.92
CA ALA A 107 -12.91 -9.31 1.78
C ALA A 107 -13.56 -8.65 3.00
N ASP A 108 -14.69 -7.97 2.82
CA ASP A 108 -15.44 -7.39 3.93
C ASP A 108 -16.09 -8.47 4.80
N GLN A 109 -16.68 -9.53 4.26
CA GLN A 109 -17.27 -10.62 5.04
C GLN A 109 -16.22 -11.42 5.81
N VAL A 110 -15.06 -11.70 5.22
CA VAL A 110 -13.91 -12.32 5.89
C VAL A 110 -13.36 -11.40 6.96
N LYS A 111 -13.23 -10.10 6.68
CA LYS A 111 -12.86 -9.09 7.67
C LYS A 111 -13.90 -8.99 8.78
N TRP A 112 -15.19 -9.06 8.47
CA TRP A 112 -16.29 -9.08 9.44
C TRP A 112 -16.31 -10.36 10.26
N ALA A 113 -16.00 -11.51 9.68
CA ALA A 113 -15.88 -12.78 10.37
C ALA A 113 -14.67 -12.78 11.31
N ILE A 114 -13.51 -12.31 10.84
CA ILE A 114 -12.31 -12.13 11.67
C ILE A 114 -12.57 -11.09 12.76
N ILE A 115 -13.27 -9.98 12.47
CA ILE A 115 -13.66 -8.99 13.48
C ILE A 115 -14.66 -9.58 14.47
N LYS A 116 -15.61 -10.39 14.05
CA LYS A 116 -16.62 -11.03 14.91
C LYS A 116 -15.97 -12.09 15.80
N GLU A 117 -15.06 -12.89 15.26
CA GLU A 117 -14.30 -13.89 15.98
C GLU A 117 -13.30 -13.24 16.94
N THR A 118 -12.61 -12.18 16.54
CA THR A 118 -11.75 -11.39 17.45
C THR A 118 -12.55 -10.63 18.49
N LYS A 119 -13.75 -10.14 18.18
CA LYS A 119 -14.67 -9.53 19.16
C LYS A 119 -15.21 -10.56 20.13
N GLN A 120 -15.58 -11.74 19.66
CA GLN A 120 -16.02 -12.84 20.51
C GLN A 120 -14.89 -13.37 21.39
N ILE A 121 -13.67 -13.49 20.84
CA ILE A 121 -12.46 -13.78 21.63
C ILE A 121 -12.21 -12.67 22.64
N ASN A 122 -12.34 -11.39 22.25
CA ASN A 122 -12.15 -10.26 23.17
C ASN A 122 -13.23 -10.20 24.26
N ASP A 123 -14.48 -10.58 23.96
CA ASP A 123 -15.59 -10.64 24.92
C ASP A 123 -15.42 -11.86 25.86
N ILE A 124 -14.99 -13.02 25.34
CA ILE A 124 -14.63 -14.21 26.13
C ILE A 124 -13.42 -13.90 27.01
N MET A 125 -12.43 -13.19 26.48
CA MET A 125 -11.22 -12.77 27.19
C MET A 125 -11.57 -11.71 28.24
N HIS A 126 -12.44 -10.75 27.95
CA HIS A 126 -12.98 -9.80 28.94
C HIS A 126 -13.77 -10.53 30.04
N MET A 127 -14.57 -11.55 29.71
CA MET A 127 -15.30 -12.34 30.70
C MET A 127 -14.35 -13.19 31.57
N HIS A 128 -13.33 -13.81 30.98
CA HIS A 128 -12.31 -14.56 31.72
C HIS A 128 -11.43 -13.64 32.57
N VAL A 129 -11.07 -12.46 32.08
CA VAL A 129 -10.33 -11.44 32.82
C VAL A 129 -11.17 -10.90 33.97
N GLN A 130 -12.45 -10.61 33.76
CA GLN A 130 -13.39 -10.19 34.84
C GLN A 130 -13.59 -11.30 35.88
N ALA A 131 -13.76 -12.56 35.47
CA ALA A 131 -13.83 -13.71 36.37
C ALA A 131 -12.51 -13.99 37.12
N SER A 132 -11.37 -13.69 36.50
CA SER A 132 -10.05 -13.80 37.15
C SER A 132 -9.80 -12.64 38.13
N ILE A 133 -10.30 -11.44 37.81
CA ILE A 133 -10.27 -10.27 38.69
C ILE A 133 -11.14 -10.52 39.92
N THR A 134 -12.38 -11.02 39.77
CA THR A 134 -13.27 -11.34 40.92
C THR A 134 -12.78 -12.51 41.76
N LYS A 135 -11.97 -13.42 41.20
CA LYS A 135 -11.30 -14.49 41.96
C LYS A 135 -10.03 -14.00 42.67
N SER A 136 -9.37 -12.97 42.14
CA SER A 136 -8.18 -12.32 42.71
C SER A 136 -8.50 -11.20 43.70
N THR A 137 -9.74 -10.69 43.77
CA THR A 137 -10.15 -9.71 44.79
C THR A 137 -10.14 -10.27 46.22
N ASN A 138 -9.95 -11.58 46.39
CA ASN A 138 -9.68 -12.19 47.70
C ASN A 138 -8.18 -12.40 48.00
N SER A 139 -7.27 -12.02 47.08
CA SER A 139 -5.83 -12.06 47.32
C SER A 139 -5.06 -10.99 46.53
N SER A 140 -4.69 -9.93 47.25
CA SER A 140 -3.67 -8.94 46.86
C SER A 140 -4.12 -7.86 45.84
N ILE A 141 -4.91 -6.90 46.34
CA ILE A 141 -5.35 -5.69 45.64
C ILE A 141 -4.36 -4.56 45.98
N ASP A 142 -3.45 -4.23 45.06
CA ASP A 142 -3.07 -2.82 44.81
C ASP A 142 -2.22 -2.66 43.54
N GLY A 143 -1.34 -3.62 43.22
CA GLY A 143 -0.33 -3.43 42.17
C GLY A 143 -0.73 -3.77 40.71
N ARG A 144 -1.74 -4.62 40.49
CA ARG A 144 -2.02 -5.21 39.15
C ARG A 144 -3.06 -4.47 38.30
N VAL A 145 -3.99 -3.76 38.91
CA VAL A 145 -5.10 -3.09 38.20
C VAL A 145 -4.60 -1.86 37.44
N TYR A 146 -3.64 -1.11 38.01
CA TYR A 146 -3.03 0.07 37.40
C TYR A 146 -2.29 -0.26 36.08
N VAL A 147 -1.47 -1.33 36.10
CA VAL A 147 -0.66 -1.76 34.95
C VAL A 147 -1.51 -2.15 33.74
N ASN A 148 -2.73 -2.67 33.95
CA ASN A 148 -3.59 -3.10 32.85
C ASN A 148 -4.29 -1.90 32.17
N SER A 149 -4.58 -0.83 32.92
CA SER A 149 -5.14 0.41 32.37
C SER A 149 -4.15 1.09 31.41
N ASP A 150 -2.89 1.19 31.81
CA ASP A 150 -1.83 1.80 31.00
C ASP A 150 -1.61 1.04 29.67
N LYS A 151 -1.66 -0.30 29.71
CA LYS A 151 -1.58 -1.14 28.51
C LYS A 151 -2.70 -0.81 27.52
N VAL A 152 -3.94 -0.65 27.99
CA VAL A 152 -5.09 -0.33 27.13
C VAL A 152 -4.95 1.07 26.52
N VAL A 153 -4.54 2.07 27.31
CA VAL A 153 -4.31 3.45 26.84
C VAL A 153 -3.24 3.47 25.73
N VAL A 154 -2.13 2.76 25.96
CA VAL A 154 -1.00 2.70 25.01
C VAL A 154 -1.37 1.94 23.74
N LEU A 155 -2.14 0.86 23.84
CA LEU A 155 -2.64 0.14 22.67
C LEU A 155 -3.59 0.99 21.83
N ASN A 156 -4.47 1.77 22.47
CA ASN A 156 -5.33 2.72 21.78
C ASN A 156 -4.49 3.81 21.09
N ALA A 157 -3.49 4.35 21.77
CA ALA A 157 -2.55 5.30 21.19
C ALA A 157 -1.79 4.71 19.99
N TRP A 158 -1.33 3.46 20.09
CA TRP A 158 -0.67 2.75 18.99
C TRP A 158 -1.60 2.51 17.80
N ARG A 159 -2.88 2.21 18.03
CA ARG A 159 -3.86 2.01 16.93
C ARG A 159 -4.08 3.27 16.09
N ARG A 160 -3.88 4.46 16.65
CA ARG A 160 -3.99 5.73 15.92
C ARG A 160 -2.89 5.93 14.89
N VAL A 161 -1.73 5.30 15.11
CA VAL A 161 -0.58 5.45 14.22
C VAL A 161 -0.87 4.77 12.87
N ASP A 162 -0.55 5.46 11.78
CA ASP A 162 -0.77 4.95 10.43
C ASP A 162 -0.12 3.58 10.22
N ARG A 163 -0.78 2.72 9.42
CA ARG A 163 -0.34 1.35 9.16
C ARG A 163 1.08 1.31 8.60
N ARG A 164 1.44 2.22 7.69
CA ARG A 164 2.77 2.27 7.06
C ARG A 164 3.83 2.62 8.09
N THR A 165 3.54 3.58 8.97
CA THR A 165 4.47 4.02 10.01
C THR A 165 4.66 2.94 11.09
N ARG A 166 3.58 2.26 11.50
CA ARG A 166 3.67 1.10 12.41
C ARG A 166 4.54 -0.02 11.83
N GLN A 167 4.34 -0.34 10.56
CA GLN A 167 5.15 -1.33 9.87
C GLN A 167 6.63 -0.92 9.83
N ALA A 168 6.92 0.34 9.50
CA ALA A 168 8.27 0.88 9.50
C ALA A 168 8.96 0.74 10.87
N MET A 169 8.28 1.13 11.96
CA MET A 169 8.79 1.03 13.33
C MET A 169 9.05 -0.43 13.77
N ARG A 170 8.23 -1.38 13.32
CA ARG A 170 8.41 -2.82 13.63
C ARG A 170 9.60 -3.44 12.88
N HIS A 171 9.78 -3.12 11.59
CA HIS A 171 10.85 -3.71 10.79
C HIS A 171 12.22 -3.04 10.99
N LYS A 172 12.23 -1.70 11.13
CA LYS A 172 13.44 -0.91 11.35
C LYS A 172 13.27 -0.07 12.61
N PHE A 173 13.42 -0.75 13.75
CA PHE A 173 13.31 -0.12 15.05
C PHE A 173 14.59 0.66 15.36
N LEU A 174 14.45 1.98 15.48
CA LEU A 174 15.52 2.92 15.87
C LEU A 174 15.15 3.55 17.23
N PRO A 175 15.33 2.84 18.35
CA PRO A 175 14.83 3.27 19.66
C PRO A 175 15.39 4.62 20.10
N GLN A 176 16.69 4.88 19.89
CA GLN A 176 17.34 6.12 20.31
C GLN A 176 16.75 7.34 19.59
N LEU A 177 16.45 7.19 18.28
CA LEU A 177 15.85 8.26 17.50
C LEU A 177 14.40 8.52 17.92
N ILE A 178 13.61 7.45 18.13
CA ILE A 178 12.22 7.55 18.58
C ILE A 178 12.17 8.21 19.95
N GLN A 179 13.00 7.76 20.89
CA GLN A 179 13.09 8.33 22.23
C GLN A 179 13.46 9.81 22.18
N GLY A 180 14.44 10.19 21.36
CA GLY A 180 14.79 11.60 21.16
C GLY A 180 13.60 12.43 20.68
N PHE A 181 12.79 11.94 19.74
CA PHE A 181 11.57 12.64 19.33
C PHE A 181 10.52 12.71 20.45
N GLU A 182 10.34 11.64 21.23
CA GLU A 182 9.41 11.59 22.35
C GLU A 182 9.77 12.60 23.45
N GLU A 183 11.05 12.79 23.74
CA GLU A 183 11.52 13.76 24.74
C GLU A 183 11.13 15.18 24.34
N HIS A 184 11.37 15.58 23.08
CA HIS A 184 10.97 16.90 22.56
C HIS A 184 9.45 17.09 22.59
N ILE A 185 8.70 16.04 22.24
CA ILE A 185 7.23 16.07 22.22
C ILE A 185 6.66 16.15 23.65
N ARG A 186 7.17 15.35 24.59
CA ARG A 186 6.74 15.40 25.99
C ARG A 186 7.03 16.75 26.62
N ALA A 187 8.23 17.30 26.40
CA ALA A 187 8.57 18.65 26.87
C ALA A 187 7.57 19.69 26.34
N PHE A 188 7.26 19.63 25.04
CA PHE A 188 6.28 20.52 24.42
C PHE A 188 4.84 20.36 24.96
N ILE A 189 4.43 19.14 25.31
CA ILE A 189 3.12 18.90 25.92
C ILE A 189 3.09 19.47 27.35
N SER A 190 4.12 19.18 28.15
CA SER A 190 4.26 19.65 29.54
C SER A 190 4.36 21.17 29.68
N ASP A 191 4.91 21.87 28.68
CA ASP A 191 5.03 23.33 28.68
C ASP A 191 3.69 24.08 28.69
N GLY A 192 2.55 23.39 28.53
CA GLY A 192 1.20 23.94 28.76
C GLY A 192 0.72 25.01 27.77
N GLY A 193 1.61 25.63 26.98
CA GLY A 193 1.26 26.67 26.02
C GLY A 193 0.65 26.15 24.72
N GLU A 194 -0.15 26.98 24.05
CA GLU A 194 -0.65 26.80 22.66
C GLU A 194 0.45 27.06 21.60
N GLY A 195 1.69 26.66 21.89
CA GLY A 195 2.83 26.88 21.01
C GLY A 195 2.81 25.97 19.77
N VAL A 196 3.68 26.27 18.79
CA VAL A 196 3.99 25.38 17.66
C VAL A 196 5.41 24.86 17.85
N LEU A 197 5.58 23.53 17.97
CA LEU A 197 6.90 22.91 17.99
C LEU A 197 7.39 22.73 16.55
N VAL A 198 8.63 23.12 16.29
CA VAL A 198 9.24 23.02 14.96
C VAL A 198 10.50 22.18 15.07
N LEU A 199 10.50 21.03 14.38
CA LEU A 199 11.66 20.15 14.30
C LEU A 199 12.23 20.13 12.89
N HIS A 200 13.55 20.20 12.77
CA HIS A 200 14.24 20.19 11.50
C HIS A 200 14.75 18.79 11.16
N VAL A 201 14.02 18.06 10.31
CA VAL A 201 14.35 16.67 9.98
C VAL A 201 14.50 16.51 8.46
N GLN A 202 15.74 16.34 8.00
CA GLN A 202 16.06 16.23 6.57
C GLN A 202 15.81 14.85 5.98
N ASP A 203 15.99 13.79 6.76
CA ASP A 203 15.78 12.43 6.29
C ASP A 203 14.26 12.11 6.14
N PRO A 204 13.81 11.61 4.97
CA PRO A 204 12.40 11.25 4.76
C PRO A 204 11.87 10.13 5.66
N PHE A 205 12.70 9.15 5.97
CA PHE A 205 12.35 8.05 6.86
C PHE A 205 12.23 8.55 8.31
N HIS A 206 13.16 9.41 8.77
CA HIS A 206 13.05 10.00 10.10
C HIS A 206 11.80 10.88 10.24
N ARG A 207 11.40 11.60 9.17
CA ARG A 207 10.13 12.34 9.17
C ARG A 207 8.92 11.42 9.28
N LEU A 208 8.92 10.28 8.57
CA LEU A 208 7.86 9.27 8.70
C LEU A 208 7.73 8.80 10.16
N LEU A 209 8.86 8.49 10.81
CA LEU A 209 8.87 8.10 12.21
C LEU A 209 8.34 9.21 13.12
N LEU A 210 8.81 10.45 12.93
CA LEU A 210 8.36 11.61 13.71
C LEU A 210 6.84 11.83 13.59
N HIS A 211 6.28 11.69 12.38
CA HIS A 211 4.83 11.75 12.18
C HIS A 211 4.10 10.67 12.99
N GLY A 212 4.60 9.44 13.01
CA GLY A 212 4.02 8.38 13.82
C GLY A 212 4.11 8.63 15.33
N VAL A 213 5.22 9.19 15.82
CA VAL A 213 5.33 9.59 17.23
C VAL A 213 4.29 10.68 17.55
N CYS A 214 4.12 11.66 16.68
CA CYS A 214 3.11 12.70 16.86
C CYS A 214 1.69 12.12 16.91
N GLU A 215 1.36 11.18 16.01
CA GLU A 215 0.06 10.49 15.99
C GLU A 215 -0.19 9.69 17.27
N PHE A 216 0.84 9.04 17.81
CA PHE A 216 0.74 8.30 19.07
C PHE A 216 0.34 9.22 20.24
N TYR A 217 0.91 10.42 20.33
CA TYR A 217 0.55 11.44 21.33
C TYR A 217 -0.67 12.30 20.94
N ASN A 218 -1.40 11.93 19.89
CA ASN A 218 -2.54 12.67 19.36
C ASN A 218 -2.23 14.13 18.95
N LEU A 219 -1.03 14.38 18.45
CA LEU A 219 -0.62 15.67 17.91
C LEU A 219 -0.80 15.74 16.39
N THR A 220 -0.94 16.95 15.87
CA THR A 220 -1.01 17.20 14.43
C THR A 220 0.37 17.60 13.93
N SER A 221 0.90 16.88 12.94
CA SER A 221 2.24 17.11 12.39
C SER A 221 2.18 17.36 10.89
N ILE A 222 2.80 18.44 10.43
CA ILE A 222 2.82 18.87 9.03
C ILE A 222 4.25 19.15 8.60
N THR A 223 4.74 18.46 7.58
CA THR A 223 6.06 18.74 7.00
C THR A 223 5.95 19.84 5.94
N VAL A 224 6.68 20.93 6.14
CA VAL A 224 6.79 22.06 5.21
C VAL A 224 8.19 22.11 4.62
N SER A 225 8.29 22.48 3.35
CA SER A 225 9.57 22.68 2.67
C SER A 225 9.87 24.17 2.66
N LYS A 226 10.95 24.58 3.32
CA LYS A 226 11.41 25.97 3.33
C LYS A 226 12.72 26.07 2.57
N MET A 227 12.74 26.92 1.55
CA MET A 227 13.98 27.27 0.86
C MET A 227 14.72 28.29 1.73
N MET A 228 15.94 27.93 2.15
CA MET A 228 16.83 28.79 2.92
C MET A 228 18.18 28.77 2.20
N GLU A 229 18.65 29.95 1.78
CA GLU A 229 20.01 30.17 1.25
C GLU A 229 20.47 29.07 0.27
N ALA A 230 19.73 28.91 -0.83
CA ALA A 230 19.98 27.94 -1.91
C ALA A 230 19.82 26.43 -1.57
N LYS A 231 19.49 26.03 -0.33
CA LYS A 231 19.20 24.64 0.03
C LYS A 231 17.73 24.44 0.43
N LEU A 232 17.08 23.43 -0.15
CA LEU A 232 15.73 23.01 0.25
C LEU A 232 15.82 22.30 1.59
N SER A 233 15.28 22.92 2.62
CA SER A 233 15.29 22.37 3.97
C SER A 233 13.87 21.98 4.39
N LYS A 234 13.70 20.76 4.89
CA LYS A 234 12.39 20.27 5.36
C LYS A 234 12.26 20.50 6.87
N MET A 235 11.13 21.02 7.30
CA MET A 235 10.80 21.25 8.72
C MET A 235 9.42 20.67 9.03
N THR A 236 9.27 20.00 10.16
CA THR A 236 8.00 19.45 10.62
C THR A 236 7.45 20.37 11.71
N ARG A 237 6.29 20.95 11.44
CA ARG A 237 5.52 21.77 12.40
C ARG A 237 4.56 20.85 13.14
N ILE A 238 4.56 20.94 14.46
CA ILE A 238 3.78 20.10 15.36
C ILE A 238 2.88 21.03 16.19
N THR A 239 1.60 20.69 16.25
CA THR A 239 0.57 21.48 16.93
C THR A 239 -0.28 20.58 17.81
N LYS A 240 -0.72 21.12 18.95
CA LYS A 240 -1.69 20.45 19.83
C LYS A 240 -3.07 20.51 19.18
N LYS A 241 -3.83 19.42 19.26
CA LYS A 241 -5.20 19.40 18.72
C LYS A 241 -6.15 20.15 19.67
N PRO A 242 -7.00 21.07 19.16
CA PRO A 242 -7.98 21.74 19.99
C PRO A 242 -8.99 20.72 20.54
N GLY A 243 -9.17 20.67 21.85
CA GLY A 243 -10.09 19.75 22.53
C GLY A 243 -9.51 18.37 22.90
N GLY A 244 -8.21 18.14 22.71
CA GLY A 244 -7.54 16.89 23.10
C GLY A 244 -7.28 16.77 24.60
N SER A 245 -8.31 16.59 25.42
CA SER A 245 -8.16 16.13 26.81
C SER A 245 -8.03 14.61 26.85
N GLU A 246 -6.99 14.07 26.21
CA GLU A 246 -6.70 12.64 26.29
C GLU A 246 -5.54 12.39 27.25
N THR A 247 -5.72 11.36 28.08
CA THR A 247 -4.71 10.90 29.04
C THR A 247 -3.42 10.57 28.30
N LEU A 248 -2.33 11.25 28.69
CA LEU A 248 -1.01 10.95 28.18
C LEU A 248 -0.66 9.50 28.53
N PRO A 249 -0.18 8.69 27.57
CA PRO A 249 0.25 7.34 27.88
C PRO A 249 1.46 7.39 28.82
N ASN A 250 1.36 6.68 29.95
CA ASN A 250 2.45 6.54 30.91
C ASN A 250 3.62 5.74 30.32
N ILE A 251 3.33 4.73 29.49
CA ILE A 251 4.34 3.95 28.77
C ILE A 251 4.72 4.70 27.50
N THR A 252 6.03 4.86 27.27
CA THR A 252 6.56 5.50 26.05
C THR A 252 6.39 4.60 24.83
N LEU A 253 6.37 5.19 23.64
CA LEU A 253 6.31 4.42 22.40
C LEU A 253 7.55 3.53 22.24
N ALA A 254 8.74 4.04 22.58
CA ALA A 254 9.96 3.25 22.58
C ALA A 254 9.85 2.02 23.51
N GLN A 255 9.37 2.22 24.74
CA GLN A 255 9.18 1.14 25.72
C GLN A 255 8.12 0.13 25.26
N PHE A 256 7.01 0.61 24.70
CA PHE A 256 5.97 -0.24 24.12
C PHE A 256 6.52 -1.12 22.97
N LEU A 257 7.36 -0.55 22.10
CA LEU A 257 7.98 -1.29 20.99
C LEU A 257 8.99 -2.33 21.48
N HIS A 258 9.72 -2.05 22.57
CA HIS A 258 10.56 -3.04 23.25
C HIS A 258 9.71 -4.20 23.79
N MET A 259 8.64 -3.91 24.53
CA MET A 259 7.73 -4.94 25.05
C MET A 259 7.10 -5.78 23.92
N ALA A 260 6.75 -5.14 22.80
CA ALA A 260 6.20 -5.84 21.63
C ALA A 260 7.21 -6.81 21.00
N LYS A 261 8.49 -6.47 20.99
CA LYS A 261 9.55 -7.31 20.43
C LYS A 261 9.92 -8.48 21.35
N GLU A 262 9.81 -8.26 22.66
CA GLU A 262 10.10 -9.26 23.71
C GLU A 262 8.90 -10.16 24.02
N GLY A 263 7.71 -9.85 23.49
CA GLY A 263 6.50 -10.66 23.66
C GLY A 263 5.83 -10.49 25.03
N THR A 264 6.10 -9.39 25.74
CA THR A 264 5.61 -9.13 27.11
C THR A 264 4.32 -8.30 27.17
N LEU A 265 3.72 -8.02 26.01
CA LEU A 265 2.46 -7.28 25.88
C LEU A 265 1.24 -8.09 26.33
#